data_AF-A0A4Y2UTI8-F1
#
_entry.id   AF-A0A4Y2UTI8-F1
#
_cell.length_a   1.000
_cell.length_b   1.000
_cell.length_c   1.000
_cell.angle_alpha   90.00
_cell.angle_beta   90.00
_cell.angle_gamma   90.00
#
_symmetry.space_group_name_H-M   'P 1'
#
loop_
_entity.id
_entity.type
_entity.pdbx_description
1 polymer ?
#
loop_
_entity_poly.entity_id
_entity_poly.type
_entity_poly.pdbx_seq_one_letter_code
_entity_poly.pdbx_strand_id
1 'polypeptide(L)'
;MLNKTELPTEGGVLKIKLTVLLTMVDGKVRNAATGTTSTLKGYEYVYGLTSKDFNKLVKRFPEKPDTLRFGLSTLHTRIRFFESVLHISYRIPIHKWQARSEEEKRIVGDTKKDIQKKFKDELGLFVDIPKQGFGTLNYGNTVRRFFSETETASRITGVNLEFIKRLKVLLEAITSGYHIDEKKFQAYAYETTRLLLLSCDPFMSSSRHKSRKKSKPYSSETLQLLLPETSDGGSSDKHQDECEEEDEYQNSEESD
;
A
#
# COMPACT_ATOMS: atom_id res chain seq x y z
N MET A 1 2.30 11.71 -35.90
CA MET A 1 3.74 12.05 -35.70
C MET A 1 3.95 13.43 -36.28
N LEU A 2 4.57 14.36 -35.54
CA LEU A 2 4.91 15.67 -36.10
C LEU A 2 6.00 15.48 -37.16
N ASN A 3 5.75 15.97 -38.37
CA ASN A 3 6.70 15.89 -39.48
C ASN A 3 7.95 16.74 -39.17
N LYS A 4 9.09 16.40 -39.77
CA LYS A 4 10.31 17.23 -39.67
C LYS A 4 9.99 18.62 -40.21
N THR A 5 10.26 19.65 -39.42
CA THR A 5 10.08 21.05 -39.84
C THR A 5 11.41 21.55 -40.35
N GLU A 6 11.45 22.02 -41.60
CA GLU A 6 12.63 22.63 -42.19
C GLU A 6 12.49 24.15 -42.10
N LEU A 7 13.46 24.81 -41.46
CA LEU A 7 13.50 26.27 -41.34
C LEU A 7 14.69 26.79 -42.15
N PRO A 8 14.46 27.64 -43.18
CA PRO A 8 15.54 28.33 -43.85
C PRO A 8 16.17 29.36 -42.91
N THR A 9 17.50 29.38 -42.87
CA THR A 9 18.32 30.32 -42.10
C THR A 9 19.40 30.90 -43.01
N GLU A 10 20.02 32.02 -42.62
CA GLU A 10 21.07 32.69 -43.42
C GLU A 10 22.25 31.77 -43.79
N GLY A 11 22.49 30.71 -43.02
CA GLY A 11 23.56 29.72 -43.25
C GLY A 11 23.11 28.35 -43.80
N GLY A 12 21.84 28.19 -44.20
CA GLY A 12 21.32 26.91 -44.74
C GLY A 12 19.97 26.49 -44.15
N VAL A 13 19.63 25.20 -44.24
CA VAL A 13 18.34 24.66 -43.77
C VAL A 13 18.48 23.93 -42.44
N LEU A 14 17.82 24.43 -41.40
CA LEU A 14 17.73 23.79 -40.10
C LEU A 14 16.57 22.78 -40.09
N LYS A 15 16.85 21.49 -39.82
CA LYS A 15 15.81 20.45 -39.72
C LYS A 15 15.51 20.15 -38.26
N ILE A 16 14.30 20.49 -37.80
CA ILE A 16 13.85 20.30 -36.43
C ILE A 16 12.91 19.09 -36.35
N LYS A 17 13.18 18.18 -35.40
CA LYS A 17 12.28 17.08 -35.04
C LYS A 17 11.68 17.36 -33.66
N LEU A 18 10.41 17.73 -33.62
CA LEU A 18 9.69 17.95 -32.37
C LEU A 18 9.16 16.62 -31.81
N THR A 19 9.56 16.29 -30.57
CA THR A 19 9.01 15.15 -29.82
C THR A 19 8.23 15.70 -28.62
N VAL A 20 6.91 15.57 -28.67
CA VAL A 20 6.02 16.03 -27.59
C VAL A 20 5.72 14.86 -26.66
N LEU A 21 5.91 15.07 -25.36
CA LEU A 21 5.60 14.09 -24.32
C LEU A 21 4.35 14.56 -23.57
N LEU A 22 3.36 13.67 -23.44
CA LEU A 22 2.08 13.96 -22.78
C LEU A 22 2.17 13.70 -21.27
N THR A 23 3.14 14.31 -20.60
CA THR A 23 3.45 14.05 -19.18
C THR A 23 2.69 14.96 -18.20
N MET A 24 2.13 16.06 -18.69
CA MET A 24 1.38 17.03 -17.89
C MET A 24 -0.13 16.75 -17.92
N VAL A 25 -0.52 15.50 -17.68
CA VAL A 25 -1.94 15.10 -17.58
C VAL A 25 -2.28 14.62 -16.19
N ASP A 26 -3.51 14.89 -15.74
CA ASP A 26 -4.00 14.32 -14.50
C ASP A 26 -4.42 12.85 -14.69
N GLY A 27 -4.56 12.14 -13.57
CA GLY A 27 -4.91 10.72 -13.59
C GLY A 27 -6.25 10.41 -14.26
N LYS A 28 -7.22 11.34 -14.25
CA LYS A 28 -8.52 11.14 -14.91
C LYS A 28 -8.41 11.33 -16.43
N VAL A 29 -7.73 12.38 -16.89
CA VAL A 29 -7.46 12.56 -18.34
C VAL A 29 -6.69 11.38 -18.90
N ARG A 30 -5.67 10.91 -18.17
CA ARG A 30 -4.93 9.70 -18.51
C ARG A 30 -5.84 8.48 -18.62
N ASN A 31 -6.71 8.25 -17.62
CA ASN A 31 -7.64 7.12 -17.63
C ASN A 31 -8.62 7.17 -18.82
N ALA A 32 -9.14 8.36 -19.15
CA ALA A 32 -9.99 8.56 -20.32
C ALA A 32 -9.23 8.25 -21.63
N ALA A 33 -7.99 8.73 -21.74
CA ALA A 33 -7.14 8.50 -22.90
C ALA A 33 -6.77 7.02 -23.11
N THR A 34 -6.75 6.21 -22.05
CA THR A 34 -6.44 4.77 -22.11
C THR A 34 -7.66 3.85 -22.01
N GLY A 35 -8.89 4.40 -22.07
CA GLY A 35 -10.12 3.62 -21.93
C GLY A 35 -10.23 2.88 -20.59
N THR A 36 -9.51 3.33 -19.56
CA THR A 36 -9.46 2.67 -18.25
C THR A 36 -10.58 3.21 -17.36
N THR A 37 -11.53 2.34 -17.01
CA THR A 37 -12.77 2.70 -16.31
C THR A 37 -12.58 3.04 -14.83
N SER A 38 -11.43 2.73 -14.22
CA SER A 38 -11.23 2.87 -12.77
C SER A 38 -10.10 3.84 -12.37
N THR A 39 -10.43 4.76 -11.46
CA THR A 39 -9.51 5.74 -10.85
C THR A 39 -8.58 5.16 -9.79
N LEU A 40 -8.84 3.92 -9.31
CA LEU A 40 -8.12 3.28 -8.20
C LEU A 40 -6.90 2.45 -8.64
N LYS A 41 -6.52 2.48 -9.92
CA LYS A 41 -5.68 1.41 -10.49
C LYS A 41 -4.41 1.89 -11.20
N GLY A 42 -3.52 2.57 -10.47
CA GLY A 42 -2.17 2.84 -10.96
C GLY A 42 -1.40 1.56 -11.35
N TYR A 43 -1.68 0.43 -10.69
CA TYR A 43 -1.09 -0.89 -10.97
C TYR A 43 -1.70 -1.59 -12.19
N GLU A 44 -2.99 -1.41 -12.50
CA GLU A 44 -3.61 -1.96 -13.72
C GLU A 44 -3.10 -1.25 -14.98
N TYR A 45 -2.85 0.04 -14.79
CA TYR A 45 -2.30 0.90 -15.80
C TYR A 45 -0.87 0.47 -16.18
N VAL A 46 0.09 0.44 -15.25
CA VAL A 46 1.47 0.05 -15.59
C VAL A 46 1.61 -1.46 -15.81
N TYR A 47 0.96 -2.29 -14.99
CA TYR A 47 1.23 -3.74 -14.93
C TYR A 47 0.02 -4.63 -15.24
N GLY A 48 -1.18 -4.08 -15.47
CA GLY A 48 -2.40 -4.89 -15.70
C GLY A 48 -2.96 -5.59 -14.46
N LEU A 49 -2.54 -5.20 -13.25
CA LEU A 49 -2.89 -5.85 -11.99
C LEU A 49 -4.00 -5.15 -11.20
N THR A 50 -4.75 -5.92 -10.43
CA THR A 50 -5.82 -5.40 -9.55
C THR A 50 -5.34 -5.24 -8.10
N SER A 51 -6.13 -4.57 -7.25
CA SER A 51 -5.84 -4.47 -5.82
C SER A 51 -5.75 -5.83 -5.11
N LYS A 52 -6.36 -6.89 -5.67
CA LYS A 52 -6.26 -8.27 -5.16
C LYS A 52 -4.87 -8.88 -5.39
N ASP A 53 -4.13 -8.36 -6.36
CA ASP A 53 -2.79 -8.83 -6.73
C ASP A 53 -1.70 -8.07 -5.98
N PHE A 54 -2.05 -7.06 -5.17
CA PHE A 54 -1.11 -6.26 -4.40
C PHE A 54 -0.26 -7.11 -3.43
N ASN A 55 -0.85 -8.17 -2.86
CA ASN A 55 -0.10 -9.13 -2.01
C ASN A 55 0.90 -10.00 -2.79
N LYS A 56 0.83 -10.00 -4.13
CA LYS A 56 1.74 -10.75 -5.01
C LYS A 56 2.90 -9.88 -5.50
N LEU A 57 3.04 -8.63 -5.01
CA LEU A 57 4.07 -7.67 -5.41
C LEU A 57 5.52 -8.09 -5.07
N VAL A 58 5.71 -9.25 -4.45
CA VAL A 58 7.02 -9.92 -4.40
C VAL A 58 7.51 -10.31 -5.80
N LYS A 59 6.60 -10.45 -6.78
CA LYS A 59 6.94 -10.79 -8.18
C LYS A 59 7.06 -9.52 -9.04
N ARG A 60 8.08 -9.46 -9.91
CA ARG A 60 8.16 -8.47 -10.99
C ARG A 60 7.10 -8.78 -12.04
N PHE A 61 6.40 -7.74 -12.50
CA PHE A 61 5.44 -7.84 -13.59
C PHE A 61 5.93 -6.98 -14.78
N PRO A 62 5.71 -7.42 -16.03
CA PRO A 62 6.07 -6.62 -17.19
C PRO A 62 5.21 -5.37 -17.25
N GLU A 63 5.85 -4.23 -17.50
CA GLU A 63 5.17 -2.95 -17.71
C GLU A 63 4.51 -2.89 -19.09
N LYS A 64 3.47 -2.07 -19.23
CA LYS A 64 2.85 -1.72 -20.51
C LYS A 64 3.56 -0.48 -21.07
N PRO A 65 4.43 -0.59 -22.10
CA PRO A 65 5.29 0.52 -22.52
C PRO A 65 4.51 1.77 -22.94
N ASP A 66 3.34 1.57 -23.55
CA ASP A 66 2.45 2.66 -23.99
C ASP A 66 1.97 3.55 -22.86
N THR A 67 2.02 3.07 -21.62
CA THR A 67 1.55 3.79 -20.44
C THR A 67 2.64 4.69 -19.84
N LEU A 68 3.91 4.48 -20.19
CA LEU A 68 5.02 5.30 -19.70
C LEU A 68 4.99 6.72 -20.31
N ARG A 69 4.37 6.91 -21.48
CA ARG A 69 4.28 8.21 -22.19
C ARG A 69 3.60 9.32 -21.38
N PHE A 70 2.81 8.94 -20.38
CA PHE A 70 2.06 9.88 -19.53
C PHE A 70 2.83 10.30 -18.28
N GLY A 71 4.00 9.68 -18.01
CA GLY A 71 4.88 10.01 -16.90
C GLY A 71 4.28 9.79 -15.52
N LEU A 72 5.03 10.22 -14.51
CA LEU A 72 4.62 10.20 -13.10
C LEU A 72 4.34 11.63 -12.64
N SER A 73 3.08 11.94 -12.33
CA SER A 73 2.75 13.23 -11.74
C SER A 73 3.21 13.29 -10.27
N THR A 74 4.30 13.99 -10.01
CA THR A 74 4.88 14.18 -8.67
C THR A 74 3.89 14.74 -7.65
N LEU A 75 3.03 15.69 -8.05
CA LEU A 75 1.98 16.27 -7.20
C LEU A 75 0.98 15.19 -6.74
N HIS A 76 0.36 14.50 -7.70
CA HIS A 76 -0.58 13.42 -7.41
C HIS A 76 0.06 12.28 -6.62
N THR A 77 1.30 11.88 -6.91
CA THR A 77 2.01 10.85 -6.13
C THR A 77 2.08 11.23 -4.66
N ARG A 78 2.45 12.48 -4.37
CA ARG A 78 2.55 12.99 -3.00
C ARG A 78 1.20 12.94 -2.28
N ILE A 79 0.14 13.44 -2.93
CA ILE A 79 -1.23 13.43 -2.38
C ILE A 79 -1.71 12.00 -2.12
N ARG A 80 -1.47 11.08 -3.06
CA ARG A 80 -1.89 9.68 -2.91
C ARG A 80 -1.17 8.96 -1.79
N PHE A 81 0.13 9.19 -1.60
CA PHE A 81 0.88 8.59 -0.50
C PHE A 81 0.35 9.07 0.85
N PHE A 82 0.05 10.37 0.96
CA PHE A 82 -0.59 10.93 2.15
C PHE A 82 -1.97 10.32 2.43
N GLU A 83 -2.84 10.24 1.42
CA GLU A 83 -4.15 9.60 1.54
C GLU A 83 -4.04 8.12 1.95
N SER A 84 -3.05 7.39 1.42
CA SER A 84 -2.79 6.01 1.80
C SER A 84 -2.42 5.89 3.28
N VAL A 85 -1.56 6.77 3.82
CA VAL A 85 -1.21 6.75 5.25
C VAL A 85 -2.43 7.03 6.13
N LEU A 86 -3.25 8.02 5.77
CA LEU A 86 -4.50 8.31 6.49
C LEU A 86 -5.46 7.12 6.46
N HIS A 87 -5.64 6.51 5.29
CA HIS A 87 -6.52 5.35 5.15
C HIS A 87 -6.05 4.13 5.94
N ILE A 88 -4.74 3.89 6.01
CA ILE A 88 -4.18 2.84 6.88
C ILE A 88 -4.50 3.17 8.34
N SER A 89 -4.21 4.41 8.74
CA SER A 89 -4.43 4.92 10.10
C SER A 89 -5.86 4.71 10.59
N TYR A 90 -6.86 5.06 9.78
CA TYR A 90 -8.28 4.92 10.16
C TYR A 90 -8.71 3.47 10.39
N ARG A 91 -7.98 2.51 9.81
CA ARG A 91 -8.29 1.09 9.87
C ARG A 91 -7.49 0.35 10.94
N ILE A 92 -6.57 1.03 11.62
CA ILE A 92 -5.72 0.40 12.65
C ILE A 92 -6.54 -0.34 13.70
N PRO A 93 -7.59 0.27 14.27
CA PRO A 93 -8.36 -0.39 15.31
C PRO A 93 -9.04 -1.69 14.86
N ILE A 94 -9.51 -1.74 13.61
CA ILE A 94 -10.25 -2.90 13.09
C ILE A 94 -9.36 -4.01 12.54
N HIS A 95 -8.04 -3.75 12.37
CA HIS A 95 -7.08 -4.72 11.83
C HIS A 95 -7.52 -5.36 10.51
N LYS A 96 -8.24 -4.61 9.66
CA LYS A 96 -8.83 -5.10 8.40
C LYS A 96 -8.75 -4.03 7.32
N TRP A 97 -8.53 -4.46 6.08
CA TRP A 97 -8.54 -3.59 4.92
C TRP A 97 -9.93 -2.97 4.63
N GLN A 98 -11.00 -3.75 4.84
CA GLN A 98 -12.37 -3.32 4.56
C GLN A 98 -13.21 -3.34 5.83
N ALA A 99 -13.84 -2.20 6.13
CA ALA A 99 -14.95 -2.13 7.07
C ALA A 99 -16.24 -2.51 6.34
N ARG A 100 -16.85 -3.64 6.72
CA ARG A 100 -18.08 -4.16 6.10
C ARG A 100 -19.27 -4.08 7.04
N SER A 101 -19.07 -4.36 8.32
CA SER A 101 -20.10 -4.23 9.35
C SER A 101 -20.34 -2.77 9.73
N GLU A 102 -21.53 -2.48 10.26
CA GLU A 102 -21.86 -1.14 10.76
C GLU A 102 -20.97 -0.74 11.95
N GLU A 103 -20.58 -1.69 12.79
CA GLU A 103 -19.64 -1.46 13.88
C GLU A 103 -18.25 -1.04 13.37
N GLU A 104 -17.68 -1.79 12.41
CA GLU A 104 -16.39 -1.42 11.81
C GLU A 104 -16.44 -0.04 11.14
N LYS A 105 -17.54 0.28 10.46
CA LYS A 105 -17.72 1.60 9.83
C LYS A 105 -17.76 2.72 10.87
N ARG A 106 -18.43 2.50 12.00
CA ARG A 106 -18.44 3.45 13.13
C ARG A 106 -17.04 3.64 13.69
N ILE A 107 -16.32 2.56 14.00
CA ILE A 107 -14.94 2.62 14.51
C ILE A 107 -14.03 3.41 13.56
N VAL A 108 -14.06 3.10 12.26
CA VAL A 108 -13.27 3.82 11.25
C VAL A 108 -13.66 5.29 11.17
N GLY A 109 -14.97 5.59 11.23
CA GLY A 109 -15.48 6.96 11.20
C GLY A 109 -15.05 7.80 12.40
N ASP A 110 -15.11 7.22 13.60
CA ASP A 110 -14.72 7.89 14.84
C ASP A 110 -13.19 8.06 14.92
N THR A 111 -12.43 7.05 14.51
CA THR A 111 -10.97 7.12 14.39
C THR A 111 -10.55 8.22 13.41
N LYS A 112 -11.24 8.32 12.26
CA LYS A 112 -11.01 9.40 11.29
C LYS A 112 -11.23 10.78 11.92
N LYS A 113 -12.33 10.98 12.65
CA LYS A 113 -12.61 12.27 13.32
C LYS A 113 -11.56 12.63 14.37
N ASP A 114 -11.12 11.65 15.17
CA ASP A 114 -10.08 11.84 16.18
C ASP A 114 -8.75 12.28 15.55
N ILE A 115 -8.31 11.56 14.50
CA ILE A 115 -7.09 11.90 13.76
C ILE A 115 -7.19 13.29 13.12
N GLN A 116 -8.33 13.61 12.49
CA GLN A 116 -8.56 14.93 11.91
C GLN A 116 -8.46 16.04 12.96
N LYS A 117 -9.02 15.81 14.16
CA LYS A 117 -8.95 16.75 15.28
C LYS A 117 -7.50 16.91 15.76
N LYS A 118 -6.75 15.83 15.97
CA LYS A 118 -5.34 15.89 16.38
C LYS A 118 -4.46 16.63 15.38
N PHE A 119 -4.66 16.41 14.08
CA PHE A 119 -3.93 17.16 13.04
C PHE A 119 -4.25 18.66 13.06
N LYS A 120 -5.51 19.02 13.32
CA LYS A 120 -5.91 20.42 13.47
C LYS A 120 -5.32 21.03 14.74
N ASP A 121 -5.39 20.33 15.87
CA ASP A 121 -4.97 20.84 17.17
C ASP A 121 -3.44 20.96 17.28
N GLU A 122 -2.68 19.96 16.81
CA GLU A 122 -1.22 19.93 16.96
C GLU A 122 -0.47 20.60 15.81
N LEU A 123 -0.99 20.51 14.57
CA LEU A 123 -0.31 21.03 13.37
C LEU A 123 -1.08 22.14 12.67
N GLY A 124 -2.28 22.51 13.12
CA GLY A 124 -3.14 23.46 12.40
C GLY A 124 -3.54 22.96 11.01
N LEU A 125 -3.52 21.64 10.78
CA LEU A 125 -3.76 21.02 9.48
C LEU A 125 -5.18 20.48 9.38
N PHE A 126 -5.91 20.96 8.37
CA PHE A 126 -7.18 20.38 7.96
C PHE A 126 -6.91 19.24 6.96
N VAL A 127 -7.20 18.00 7.36
CA VAL A 127 -6.92 16.80 6.57
C VAL A 127 -8.21 16.05 6.23
N ASP A 128 -8.33 15.57 4.99
CA ASP A 128 -9.41 14.68 4.53
C ASP A 128 -10.85 15.20 4.81
N ILE A 129 -10.99 16.52 4.80
CA ILE A 129 -12.28 17.20 4.92
C ILE A 129 -12.88 17.34 3.52
N PRO A 130 -14.09 16.80 3.27
CA PRO A 130 -14.76 16.96 2.00
C PRO A 130 -15.19 18.42 1.81
N LYS A 131 -14.91 18.99 0.63
CA LYS A 131 -15.38 20.32 0.23
C LYS A 131 -16.41 20.15 -0.88
N GLN A 132 -17.61 20.69 -0.69
CA GLN A 132 -18.70 20.59 -1.67
C GLN A 132 -18.24 21.12 -3.03
N GLY A 133 -18.36 20.31 -4.08
CA GLY A 133 -17.89 20.62 -5.44
C GLY A 133 -16.37 20.51 -5.67
N PHE A 134 -15.54 20.38 -4.63
CA PHE A 134 -14.08 20.43 -4.71
C PHE A 134 -13.40 19.34 -3.87
N GLY A 135 -13.70 18.06 -4.12
CA GLY A 135 -12.96 16.92 -3.56
C GLY A 135 -12.68 17.00 -2.05
N THR A 136 -11.46 16.64 -1.62
CA THR A 136 -10.98 16.75 -0.23
C THR A 136 -9.92 17.86 -0.09
N LEU A 137 -9.78 18.46 1.10
CA LEU A 137 -8.79 19.51 1.42
C LEU A 137 -7.33 19.00 1.49
N ASN A 138 -6.97 17.97 0.72
CA ASN A 138 -5.63 17.37 0.70
C ASN A 138 -4.70 18.10 -0.30
N TYR A 139 -4.59 19.41 -0.16
CA TYR A 139 -3.77 20.21 -1.08
C TYR A 139 -2.27 19.97 -0.88
N GLY A 140 -1.47 20.32 -1.89
CA GLY A 140 -0.02 20.13 -1.86
C GLY A 140 0.68 20.76 -0.64
N ASN A 141 0.17 21.87 -0.09
CA ASN A 141 0.71 22.47 1.14
C ASN A 141 0.47 21.60 2.39
N THR A 142 -0.75 21.09 2.59
CA THR A 142 -1.10 20.17 3.68
C THR A 142 -0.18 18.96 3.67
N VAL A 143 -0.02 18.36 2.48
CA VAL A 143 0.79 17.17 2.28
C VAL A 143 2.27 17.43 2.53
N ARG A 144 2.81 18.56 2.07
CA ARG A 144 4.20 18.96 2.34
C ARG A 144 4.44 19.07 3.85
N ARG A 145 3.56 19.76 4.57
CA ARG A 145 3.70 19.94 6.02
C ARG A 145 3.60 18.60 6.77
N PHE A 146 2.72 17.70 6.34
CA PHE A 146 2.64 16.35 6.89
C PHE A 146 3.98 15.59 6.79
N PHE A 147 4.63 15.60 5.62
CA PHE A 147 5.91 14.90 5.43
C PHE A 147 7.12 15.68 6.02
N SER A 148 6.98 16.96 6.33
CA SER A 148 8.00 17.68 7.13
C SER A 148 7.99 17.22 8.58
N GLU A 149 6.80 16.98 9.15
CA GLU A 149 6.58 16.65 10.57
C GLU A 149 6.40 15.15 10.82
N THR A 150 7.30 14.31 10.31
CA THR A 150 7.12 12.84 10.28
C THR A 150 6.89 12.19 11.65
N GLU A 151 7.49 12.72 12.72
CA GLU A 151 7.34 12.19 14.08
C GLU A 151 5.94 12.48 14.63
N THR A 152 5.45 13.71 14.45
CA THR A 152 4.08 14.09 14.78
C THR A 152 3.06 13.35 13.94
N ALA A 153 3.31 13.22 12.63
CA ALA A 153 2.48 12.43 11.74
C ALA A 153 2.38 10.97 12.21
N SER A 154 3.50 10.33 12.55
CA SER A 154 3.54 8.95 13.05
C SER A 154 2.76 8.80 14.35
N ARG A 155 2.98 9.68 15.32
CA ARG A 155 2.28 9.66 16.61
C ARG A 155 0.77 9.83 16.46
N ILE A 156 0.33 10.80 15.65
CA ILE A 156 -1.10 11.06 15.43
C ILE A 156 -1.76 9.90 14.70
N THR A 157 -1.10 9.36 13.66
CA THR A 157 -1.68 8.32 12.81
C THR A 157 -1.52 6.90 13.37
N GLY A 158 -0.61 6.68 14.32
CA GLY A 158 -0.22 5.34 14.77
C GLY A 158 0.53 4.53 13.71
N VAL A 159 0.89 5.12 12.57
CA VAL A 159 1.64 4.45 11.50
C VAL A 159 3.13 4.51 11.81
N ASN A 160 3.86 3.43 11.50
CA ASN A 160 5.29 3.29 11.78
C ASN A 160 6.11 4.50 11.26
N LEU A 161 6.92 5.08 12.14
CA LEU A 161 7.73 6.27 11.85
C LEU A 161 8.71 6.05 10.69
N GLU A 162 9.40 4.92 10.68
CA GLU A 162 10.36 4.59 9.63
C GLU A 162 9.65 4.49 8.27
N PHE A 163 8.48 3.86 8.21
CA PHE A 163 7.69 3.83 6.99
C PHE A 163 7.36 5.24 6.47
N ILE A 164 6.91 6.17 7.33
CA ILE A 164 6.63 7.56 6.92
C ILE A 164 7.90 8.29 6.46
N LYS A 165 9.03 8.12 7.16
CA LYS A 165 10.34 8.70 6.78
C LYS A 165 10.79 8.19 5.40
N ARG A 166 10.62 6.90 5.11
CA ARG A 166 10.96 6.33 3.81
C ARG A 166 10.06 6.85 2.68
N LEU A 167 8.76 7.01 2.93
CA LEU A 167 7.86 7.65 1.97
C LEU A 167 8.30 9.09 1.68
N LYS A 168 8.73 9.85 2.69
CA LYS A 168 9.30 11.20 2.50
C LYS A 168 10.51 11.17 1.57
N VAL A 169 11.48 10.29 1.81
CA VAL A 169 12.69 10.16 0.97
C VAL A 169 12.34 9.81 -0.48
N LEU A 170 11.42 8.86 -0.70
CA LEU A 170 10.94 8.52 -2.05
C LEU A 170 10.34 9.73 -2.76
N LEU A 171 9.52 10.50 -2.05
CA LEU A 171 8.87 11.69 -2.60
C LEU A 171 9.88 12.82 -2.89
N GLU A 172 10.86 13.03 -2.02
CA GLU A 172 11.95 13.99 -2.23
C GLU A 172 12.78 13.61 -3.45
N ALA A 173 13.19 12.34 -3.57
CA ALA A 173 13.93 11.86 -4.74
C ALA A 173 13.16 12.09 -6.05
N ILE A 174 11.88 11.69 -6.11
CA ILE A 174 11.02 11.89 -7.29
C ILE A 174 10.84 13.37 -7.64
N THR A 175 10.86 14.26 -6.64
CA THR A 175 10.62 15.70 -6.83
C THR A 175 11.89 16.54 -6.93
N SER A 176 13.06 15.91 -6.83
CA SER A 176 14.35 16.58 -6.74
C SER A 176 14.79 17.24 -8.05
N GLY A 177 14.33 16.74 -9.19
CA GLY A 177 14.78 17.16 -10.52
C GLY A 177 16.15 16.62 -10.94
N TYR A 178 16.82 15.85 -10.06
CA TYR A 178 18.11 15.23 -10.35
C TYR A 178 17.95 13.85 -10.98
N HIS A 179 19.04 13.36 -11.58
CA HIS A 179 19.12 11.97 -12.04
C HIS A 179 19.08 11.02 -10.84
N ILE A 180 18.18 10.04 -10.89
CA ILE A 180 17.99 9.05 -9.83
C ILE A 180 18.73 7.76 -10.23
N ASP A 181 19.51 7.20 -9.31
CA ASP A 181 20.08 5.85 -9.47
C ASP A 181 18.94 4.83 -9.38
N GLU A 182 18.59 4.24 -10.53
CA GLU A 182 17.46 3.32 -10.66
C GLU A 182 17.57 2.11 -9.73
N LYS A 183 18.76 1.51 -9.61
CA LYS A 183 18.97 0.29 -8.80
C LYS A 183 18.78 0.59 -7.31
N LYS A 184 19.37 1.69 -6.83
CA LYS A 184 19.22 2.12 -5.43
C LYS A 184 17.79 2.53 -5.12
N PHE A 185 17.16 3.28 -6.02
CA PHE A 185 15.78 3.71 -5.84
C PHE A 185 14.81 2.52 -5.81
N GLN A 186 15.00 1.55 -6.71
CA GLN A 186 14.21 0.32 -6.75
C GLN A 186 14.35 -0.49 -5.46
N ALA A 187 15.59 -0.72 -4.99
CA ALA A 187 15.83 -1.43 -3.75
C ALA A 187 15.17 -0.70 -2.55
N TYR A 188 15.31 0.62 -2.50
CA TYR A 188 14.72 1.43 -1.43
C TYR A 188 13.17 1.40 -1.44
N ALA A 189 12.56 1.48 -2.62
CA ALA A 189 11.12 1.37 -2.79
C ALA A 189 10.59 -0.03 -2.45
N TYR A 190 11.34 -1.09 -2.79
CA TYR A 190 11.01 -2.47 -2.45
C TYR A 190 10.98 -2.68 -0.94
N GLU A 191 12.03 -2.27 -0.22
CA GLU A 191 12.06 -2.36 1.25
C GLU A 191 10.94 -1.53 1.91
N THR A 192 10.62 -0.35 1.34
CA THR A 192 9.50 0.47 1.83
C THR A 192 8.15 -0.26 1.66
N THR A 193 7.99 -1.00 0.56
CA THR A 193 6.80 -1.83 0.33
C THR A 193 6.74 -3.00 1.30
N ARG A 194 7.87 -3.61 1.61
CA ARG A 194 7.96 -4.67 2.62
C ARG A 194 7.56 -4.18 4.01
N LEU A 195 8.01 -2.98 4.41
CA LEU A 195 7.59 -2.35 5.67
C LEU A 195 6.09 -2.04 5.69
N LEU A 196 5.50 -1.62 4.57
CA LEU A 196 4.05 -1.47 4.46
C LEU A 196 3.34 -2.81 4.69
N LEU A 197 3.80 -3.88 4.03
CA LEU A 197 3.19 -5.21 4.17
C LEU A 197 3.30 -5.74 5.60
N LEU A 198 4.46 -5.58 6.26
CA LEU A 198 4.67 -5.98 7.66
C LEU A 198 3.83 -5.15 8.63
N SER A 199 3.74 -3.83 8.41
CA SER A 199 2.92 -2.93 9.23
C SER A 199 1.41 -3.17 9.03
N CYS A 200 1.03 -3.76 7.89
CA CYS A 200 -0.34 -4.07 7.53
C CYS A 200 -0.69 -5.56 7.61
N ASP A 201 0.16 -6.43 8.18
CA ASP A 201 -0.02 -7.89 8.17
C ASP A 201 -1.36 -8.37 8.83
N PRO A 202 -1.86 -7.72 9.90
CA PRO A 202 -3.23 -7.97 10.35
C PRO A 202 -4.29 -7.53 9.32
N PHE A 203 -4.08 -6.38 8.67
CA PHE A 203 -5.01 -5.69 7.77
C PHE A 203 -5.20 -6.37 6.41
N MET A 204 -4.18 -7.07 5.93
CA MET A 204 -4.20 -7.80 4.66
C MET A 204 -4.76 -9.23 4.80
N SER A 205 -4.99 -9.71 6.02
CA SER A 205 -5.37 -11.10 6.31
C SER A 205 -6.86 -11.44 6.08
N SER A 206 -7.64 -10.57 5.44
CA SER A 206 -9.04 -10.89 5.07
C SER A 206 -9.16 -11.87 3.89
N SER A 207 -8.05 -12.43 3.40
CA SER A 207 -8.04 -13.43 2.34
C SER A 207 -7.32 -14.73 2.71
N ARG A 208 -7.24 -15.07 4.01
CA ARG A 208 -7.19 -16.49 4.36
C ARG A 208 -8.56 -17.07 4.03
N HIS A 209 -8.73 -17.54 2.78
CA HIS A 209 -9.57 -18.72 2.60
C HIS A 209 -9.14 -19.71 3.69
N LYS A 210 -10.10 -20.28 4.42
CA LYS A 210 -9.88 -21.52 5.19
C LYS A 210 -9.35 -22.56 4.21
N SER A 211 -8.05 -22.55 3.93
CA SER A 211 -7.40 -23.69 3.34
C SER A 211 -7.32 -24.69 4.48
N ARG A 212 -8.30 -25.58 4.52
CA ARG A 212 -8.25 -26.84 5.26
C ARG A 212 -7.16 -27.69 4.61
N LYS A 213 -5.91 -27.20 4.67
CA LYS A 213 -4.73 -27.96 4.28
C LYS A 213 -4.30 -28.64 5.57
N LYS A 214 -4.47 -29.96 5.64
CA LYS A 214 -3.78 -30.79 6.63
C LYS A 214 -2.30 -30.38 6.52
N SER A 215 -1.77 -29.71 7.53
CA SER A 215 -0.37 -29.31 7.54
C SER A 215 0.46 -30.59 7.58
N LYS A 216 1.31 -30.79 6.56
CA LYS A 216 2.39 -31.75 6.69
C LYS A 216 3.35 -31.17 7.74
N PRO A 217 3.82 -31.98 8.71
CA PRO A 217 4.80 -31.52 9.68
C PRO A 217 6.09 -31.05 8.97
N TYR A 218 6.78 -30.09 9.60
CA TYR A 218 8.06 -29.58 9.12
C TYR A 218 9.09 -30.71 9.01
N SER A 219 10.00 -30.63 8.03
CA SER A 219 11.12 -31.58 7.95
C SER A 219 12.00 -31.49 9.20
N SER A 220 12.65 -32.59 9.57
CA SER A 220 13.56 -32.63 10.72
C SER A 220 14.65 -31.56 10.65
N GLU A 221 15.14 -31.28 9.43
CA GLU A 221 16.13 -30.22 9.16
C GLU A 221 15.59 -28.82 9.47
N THR A 222 14.30 -28.56 9.23
CA THR A 222 13.67 -27.25 9.52
C THR A 222 13.43 -27.07 11.01
N LEU A 223 13.15 -28.16 11.74
CA LEU A 223 12.99 -28.14 13.19
C LEU A 223 14.32 -27.90 13.92
N GLN A 224 15.44 -28.42 13.39
CA GLN A 224 16.79 -28.16 13.90
C GLN A 224 17.22 -26.69 13.75
N LEU A 225 16.70 -25.98 12.74
CA LEU A 225 17.02 -24.57 12.51
C LEU A 225 16.17 -23.59 13.35
N LEU A 226 15.01 -24.04 13.84
CA LEU A 226 14.02 -23.21 14.55
C LEU A 226 14.12 -23.30 16.07
N LEU A 227 14.83 -24.30 16.60
CA LEU A 227 14.99 -24.51 18.04
C LEU A 227 16.45 -24.20 18.44
N PRO A 228 16.67 -23.48 19.55
CA PRO A 228 18.02 -23.23 20.04
C PRO A 228 18.69 -24.54 20.48
N GLU A 229 19.98 -24.70 20.20
CA GLU A 229 20.75 -25.87 20.62
C GLU A 229 20.73 -25.99 22.15
N THR A 230 20.05 -27.01 22.66
CA THR A 230 20.13 -27.40 24.06
C THR A 230 21.21 -28.43 24.23
N SER A 231 22.20 -28.08 25.04
CA SER A 231 23.23 -28.96 25.61
C SER A 231 22.65 -30.25 26.19
N ASP A 232 23.28 -31.37 25.83
CA ASP A 232 23.31 -32.72 26.42
C ASP A 232 22.36 -33.11 27.57
N GLY A 233 21.69 -34.27 27.38
CA GLY A 233 21.58 -35.29 28.42
C GLY A 233 20.17 -35.82 28.75
N GLY A 234 19.91 -37.10 28.39
CA GLY A 234 19.17 -38.02 29.28
C GLY A 234 17.73 -38.46 28.94
N SER A 235 17.63 -39.67 28.38
CA SER A 235 16.72 -40.80 28.70
C SER A 235 15.17 -40.67 28.67
N SER A 236 14.57 -41.61 27.88
CA SER A 236 13.32 -42.40 28.08
C SER A 236 12.06 -41.72 28.65
N ASP A 237 10.84 -41.91 28.13
CA ASP A 237 10.23 -43.21 27.83
C ASP A 237 8.91 -43.06 27.05
N LYS A 238 8.48 -44.19 26.48
CA LYS A 238 7.30 -44.38 25.61
C LYS A 238 5.98 -44.29 26.38
N HIS A 239 4.90 -43.89 25.70
CA HIS A 239 3.65 -44.67 25.65
C HIS A 239 2.69 -44.14 24.56
N GLN A 240 2.31 -45.06 23.66
CA GLN A 240 1.10 -45.05 22.85
C GLN A 240 0.05 -45.89 23.59
N ASP A 241 -1.22 -45.53 23.48
CA ASP A 241 -2.45 -46.37 23.49
C ASP A 241 -3.58 -45.40 23.06
N GLU A 242 -4.35 -45.60 21.96
CA GLU A 242 -5.52 -46.50 21.80
C GLU A 242 -6.59 -46.23 22.86
N CYS A 243 -7.92 -46.18 22.65
CA CYS A 243 -8.90 -46.17 21.56
C CYS A 243 -10.27 -45.92 22.27
N GLU A 244 -11.37 -45.81 21.50
CA GLU A 244 -12.77 -46.15 21.90
C GLU A 244 -13.66 -45.15 22.70
N GLU A 245 -14.57 -44.51 21.94
CA GLU A 245 -16.04 -44.67 21.87
C GLU A 245 -16.95 -44.96 23.11
N GLU A 246 -18.19 -44.41 22.99
CA GLU A 246 -19.46 -44.69 23.72
C GLU A 246 -19.64 -44.10 25.13
N ASP A 247 -20.82 -43.68 25.64
CA ASP A 247 -22.12 -43.18 25.14
C ASP A 247 -22.92 -42.77 26.42
N GLU A 248 -24.17 -42.31 26.27
CA GLU A 248 -25.26 -42.06 27.27
C GLU A 248 -25.54 -40.60 27.69
N TYR A 249 -26.65 -39.98 27.23
CA TYR A 249 -28.08 -40.09 27.66
C TYR A 249 -28.28 -39.51 29.08
N GLN A 250 -29.23 -38.62 29.44
CA GLN A 250 -30.61 -38.28 29.07
C GLN A 250 -30.88 -36.82 29.55
N ASN A 251 -31.56 -35.94 28.80
CA ASN A 251 -33.02 -35.79 28.58
C ASN A 251 -33.72 -34.82 29.55
N SER A 252 -34.31 -33.75 29.02
CA SER A 252 -35.67 -33.27 29.38
C SER A 252 -36.13 -32.18 28.39
N GLU A 253 -36.98 -32.63 27.46
CA GLU A 253 -38.12 -31.97 26.82
C GLU A 253 -38.94 -31.07 27.80
N GLU A 254 -39.86 -30.15 27.44
CA GLU A 254 -40.56 -29.81 26.21
C GLU A 254 -41.25 -28.43 26.35
N SER A 255 -41.66 -27.90 25.20
CA SER A 255 -42.63 -26.86 24.84
C SER A 255 -43.63 -26.27 25.86
N ASP A 256 -43.83 -24.95 25.75
CA ASP A 256 -45.05 -24.33 25.17
C ASP A 256 -44.69 -23.01 24.45
#